data_AF-A0A9X4LEL7-F1
#
_entry.id   AF-A0A9X4LEL7-F1
#
_cell.length_a   1.000
_cell.length_b   1.000
_cell.length_c   1.000
_cell.angle_alpha   90.00
_cell.angle_beta   90.00
_cell.angle_gamma   90.00
#
_symmetry.space_group_name_H-M   'P 1'
#
loop_
_entity.id
_entity.type
_entity.pdbx_description
1 polymer ?
#
loop_
_entity_poly.entity_id
_entity_poly.type
_entity_poly.pdbx_seq_one_letter_code
_entity_poly.pdbx_strand_id
1 'polypeptide(L)'
;MAGDPARLDSLFSAVQGLDDARGLIAQGAAAIANRVYAGRLGNGPASSGDGWRFRGSGYLQLTGRSNYDQIGRLLGLDLVGHPEWVRDPASAARVALQFWDSRGCNQLADADDVRGITRLINGPALAGLNERFAATARAREVWRT
;
A
#
# COMPACT_ATOMS: atom_id res chain seq x y z
N MET A 1 0.95 -6.27 14.40
CA MET A 1 0.89 -4.80 14.61
C MET A 1 -0.11 -4.43 15.70
N ALA A 2 -1.29 -5.06 15.78
CA ALA A 2 -2.26 -4.76 16.85
C ALA A 2 -1.83 -5.44 18.16
N GLY A 3 -1.30 -4.68 19.11
CA GLY A 3 -1.08 -5.16 20.48
C GLY A 3 0.14 -4.58 21.19
N ASP A 4 1.13 -4.06 20.46
CA ASP A 4 2.34 -3.47 21.04
C ASP A 4 2.31 -1.93 20.88
N PRO A 5 2.07 -1.17 21.97
CA PRO A 5 2.04 0.28 21.93
C PRO A 5 3.38 0.91 21.53
N ALA A 6 4.51 0.35 21.97
CA ALA A 6 5.83 0.93 21.68
C ALA A 6 6.18 0.77 20.19
N ARG A 7 5.82 -0.38 19.61
CA ARG A 7 5.94 -0.58 18.17
C ARG A 7 5.02 0.35 17.38
N LEU A 8 3.79 0.57 17.84
CA LEU A 8 2.86 1.45 17.14
C LEU A 8 3.36 2.91 17.12
N ASP A 9 3.85 3.41 18.26
CA ASP A 9 4.42 4.75 18.43
C ASP A 9 5.67 4.97 17.57
N SER A 10 6.61 4.02 17.59
CA SER A 10 7.86 4.11 16.82
C SER A 10 7.69 4.03 15.30
N LEU A 11 6.63 3.36 14.81
CA LEU A 11 6.42 3.19 13.37
C LEU A 11 5.68 4.36 12.72
N PHE A 12 4.82 5.05 13.47
CA PHE A 12 3.93 6.04 12.90
C PHE A 12 4.01 7.35 13.66
N SER A 13 4.57 8.38 13.00
CA SER A 13 4.63 9.74 13.54
C SER A 13 3.26 10.38 13.84
N ALA A 14 2.17 9.77 13.37
CA ALA A 14 0.80 10.17 13.69
C ALA A 14 0.32 9.68 15.08
N VAL A 15 1.11 8.84 15.74
CA VAL A 15 0.86 8.31 17.09
C VAL A 15 1.75 9.10 18.05
N GLN A 16 1.16 9.57 19.15
CA GLN A 16 1.78 10.55 20.05
C GLN A 16 2.06 9.94 21.41
N GLY A 17 3.06 9.08 21.48
CA GLY A 17 3.49 8.42 22.71
C GLY A 17 2.65 7.21 23.08
N LEU A 18 3.09 6.53 24.14
CA LEU A 18 2.55 5.23 24.55
C LEU A 18 1.07 5.27 24.97
N ASP A 19 0.60 6.37 25.56
CA ASP A 19 -0.79 6.49 26.00
C ASP A 19 -1.76 6.65 24.82
N ASP A 20 -1.40 7.47 23.82
CA ASP A 20 -2.16 7.56 22.56
C ASP A 20 -2.14 6.21 21.83
N ALA A 21 -0.97 5.54 21.78
CA ALA A 21 -0.85 4.22 21.18
C ALA A 21 -1.76 3.17 21.86
N ARG A 22 -1.80 3.13 23.20
CA ARG A 22 -2.72 2.24 23.96
C ARG A 22 -4.18 2.59 23.67
N GLY A 23 -4.52 3.88 23.64
CA GLY A 23 -5.87 4.33 23.33
C GLY A 23 -6.34 3.90 21.93
N LEU A 24 -5.47 4.03 20.92
CA LEU A 24 -5.74 3.58 19.56
C LEU A 24 -5.87 2.05 19.47
N ILE A 25 -5.01 1.30 20.17
CA ILE A 25 -5.09 -0.17 20.22
C ILE A 25 -6.41 -0.62 20.86
N ALA A 26 -6.83 0.01 21.95
CA ALA A 26 -8.10 -0.30 22.61
C ALA A 26 -9.33 -0.02 21.70
N GLN A 27 -9.25 1.00 20.85
CA GLN A 27 -10.28 1.32 19.85
C GLN A 27 -10.22 0.42 18.60
N GLY A 28 -9.15 -0.35 18.44
CA GLY A 28 -8.99 -1.35 17.38
C GLY A 28 -8.36 -0.83 16.09
N ALA A 29 -8.20 -1.75 15.14
CA ALA A 29 -7.43 -1.52 13.92
C ALA A 29 -7.98 -0.40 13.02
N ALA A 30 -9.29 -0.18 13.03
CA ALA A 30 -9.91 0.91 12.28
C ALA A 30 -9.48 2.28 12.81
N ALA A 31 -9.45 2.47 14.13
CA ALA A 31 -8.98 3.71 14.74
C ALA A 31 -7.50 3.97 14.41
N ILE A 32 -6.66 2.94 14.49
CA ILE A 32 -5.25 3.03 14.10
C ILE A 32 -5.13 3.46 12.63
N ALA A 33 -5.80 2.79 11.69
CA ALA A 33 -5.69 3.11 10.27
C ALA A 33 -6.23 4.52 9.96
N ASN A 34 -7.37 4.90 10.54
CA ASN A 34 -7.94 6.23 10.39
C ASN A 34 -7.01 7.31 10.91
N ARG A 35 -6.29 7.07 12.01
CA ARG A 35 -5.27 8.00 12.51
C ARG A 35 -4.05 8.08 11.58
N VAL A 36 -3.45 6.94 11.27
CA VAL A 36 -2.17 6.84 10.54
C VAL A 36 -2.26 7.39 9.12
N TYR A 37 -3.42 7.24 8.48
CA TYR A 37 -3.63 7.63 7.07
C TYR A 37 -4.52 8.86 6.89
N ALA A 38 -4.89 9.58 7.95
CA ALA A 38 -5.66 10.82 7.85
C ALA A 38 -4.90 11.88 7.03
N GLY A 39 -5.59 12.57 6.12
CA GLY A 39 -5.04 13.67 5.33
C GLY A 39 -3.95 13.25 4.32
N ARG A 40 -3.74 11.96 4.08
CA ARG A 40 -2.70 11.42 3.19
C ARG A 40 -3.33 10.77 1.97
N LEU A 41 -2.68 10.92 0.80
CA LEU A 41 -3.06 10.21 -0.43
C LEU A 41 -4.56 10.37 -0.79
N GLY A 42 -5.08 11.59 -0.58
CA GLY A 42 -6.47 11.95 -0.83
C GLY A 42 -7.47 11.54 0.26
N ASN A 43 -7.03 10.89 1.33
CA ASN A 43 -7.91 10.58 2.46
C ASN A 43 -8.32 11.86 3.19
N GLY A 44 -9.56 11.91 3.65
CA GLY A 44 -10.06 12.94 4.55
C GLY A 44 -9.44 12.91 5.96
N PRO A 45 -9.97 13.72 6.89
CA PRO A 45 -9.58 13.67 8.30
C PRO A 45 -9.89 12.28 8.89
N ALA A 46 -9.32 11.94 10.05
CA ALA A 46 -9.50 10.63 10.68
C ALA A 46 -11.00 10.26 10.89
N SER A 47 -11.85 11.25 11.15
CA SER A 47 -13.30 11.09 11.31
C SER A 47 -14.03 10.64 10.04
N SER A 48 -13.43 10.79 8.85
CA SER A 48 -14.00 10.33 7.58
C SER A 48 -14.06 8.81 7.44
N GLY A 49 -13.23 8.07 8.19
CA GLY A 49 -13.09 6.63 8.01
C GLY A 49 -12.23 6.21 6.81
N ASP A 50 -11.69 7.17 6.05
CA ASP A 50 -10.94 6.91 4.82
C ASP A 50 -9.68 6.08 5.06
N GLY A 51 -8.98 6.32 6.18
CA GLY A 51 -7.76 5.59 6.49
C GLY A 51 -7.98 4.09 6.62
N TRP A 52 -9.11 3.68 7.20
CA TRP A 52 -9.54 2.28 7.25
C TRP A 52 -10.09 1.81 5.90
N ARG A 53 -10.96 2.60 5.27
CA ARG A 53 -11.63 2.24 4.00
C ARG A 53 -10.61 1.95 2.89
N PHE A 54 -9.61 2.82 2.75
CA PHE A 54 -8.57 2.78 1.72
C PHE A 54 -7.18 2.39 2.24
N ARG A 55 -7.12 1.61 3.34
CA ARG A 55 -5.87 1.04 3.84
C ARG A 55 -5.19 0.16 2.79
N GLY A 56 -3.86 -0.01 2.92
CA GLY A 56 -3.06 -0.90 2.08
C GLY A 56 -3.72 -2.26 1.88
N SER A 57 -4.01 -2.60 0.62
CA SER A 57 -4.76 -3.79 0.25
C SER A 57 -4.25 -4.39 -1.07
N GLY A 58 -4.55 -5.66 -1.31
CA GLY A 58 -4.15 -6.37 -2.53
C GLY A 58 -2.64 -6.64 -2.63
N TYR A 59 -2.21 -7.15 -3.79
CA TYR A 59 -0.85 -7.65 -3.99
C TYR A 59 0.23 -6.55 -3.98
N LEU A 60 -0.09 -5.32 -4.43
CA LEU A 60 0.83 -4.18 -4.40
C LEU A 60 0.60 -3.21 -3.23
N GLN A 61 -0.25 -3.56 -2.26
CA GLN A 61 -0.58 -2.70 -1.12
C GLN A 61 -1.09 -1.31 -1.55
N LEU A 62 -2.07 -1.27 -2.46
CA LEU A 62 -2.71 -0.03 -2.90
C LEU A 62 -3.30 0.70 -1.68
N THR A 63 -2.90 1.95 -1.47
CA THR A 63 -3.24 2.73 -0.27
C THR A 63 -3.70 4.13 -0.63
N GLY A 64 -4.77 4.61 0.01
CA GLY A 64 -5.28 5.98 -0.09
C GLY A 64 -6.33 6.19 -1.18
N ARG A 65 -7.33 7.02 -0.87
CA ARG A 65 -8.47 7.32 -1.74
C ARG A 65 -8.06 7.73 -3.15
N SER A 66 -7.06 8.60 -3.30
CA SER A 66 -6.59 9.05 -4.63
C SER A 66 -6.09 7.90 -5.50
N ASN A 67 -5.40 6.93 -4.91
CA ASN A 67 -4.90 5.78 -5.65
C ASN A 67 -6.02 4.81 -6.03
N TYR A 68 -7.01 4.61 -5.15
CA TYR A 68 -8.19 3.80 -5.47
C TYR A 68 -8.99 4.44 -6.62
N ASP A 69 -9.21 5.75 -6.57
CA ASP A 69 -9.89 6.50 -7.64
C ASP A 69 -9.12 6.44 -8.96
N GLN A 70 -7.82 6.75 -8.95
CA GLN A 70 -6.99 6.75 -10.16
C GLN A 70 -6.95 5.36 -10.82
N ILE A 71 -6.62 4.31 -10.07
CA ILE A 71 -6.53 2.95 -10.63
C ILE A 71 -7.91 2.44 -11.03
N GLY A 72 -8.96 2.78 -10.27
CA GLY A 72 -10.34 2.45 -10.60
C GLY A 72 -10.75 3.01 -11.97
N ARG A 73 -10.47 4.29 -12.22
CA ARG A 73 -10.75 4.92 -13.53
C ARG A 73 -10.03 4.24 -14.68
N LEU A 74 -8.74 3.89 -14.51
CA LEU A 74 -7.97 3.18 -15.55
C LEU A 74 -8.54 1.79 -15.85
N LEU A 75 -9.13 1.12 -14.86
CA LEU A 75 -9.73 -0.21 -15.02
C LEU A 75 -11.22 -0.20 -15.38
N GLY A 76 -11.87 0.97 -15.37
CA GLY A 76 -13.33 1.08 -15.45
C GLY A 76 -14.05 0.46 -14.25
N LEU A 77 -13.45 0.53 -13.05
CA LEU A 77 -13.99 0.00 -11.80
C LEU A 77 -14.22 1.13 -10.79
N ASP A 78 -15.36 1.15 -10.10
CA ASP A 78 -15.60 2.06 -8.97
C ASP A 78 -14.98 1.53 -7.68
N LEU A 79 -13.65 1.60 -7.58
CA LEU A 79 -12.92 1.17 -6.38
C LEU A 79 -13.13 2.10 -5.18
N VAL A 80 -13.67 3.31 -5.39
CA VAL A 80 -14.00 4.22 -4.28
C VAL A 80 -15.30 3.78 -3.62
N GLY A 81 -16.32 3.46 -4.43
CA GLY A 81 -17.57 2.86 -4.00
C GLY A 81 -17.39 1.46 -3.44
N HIS A 82 -16.54 0.65 -4.08
CA HIS A 82 -16.29 -0.76 -3.79
C HIS A 82 -14.82 -1.08 -3.48
N PRO A 83 -14.26 -0.53 -2.38
CA PRO A 83 -12.85 -0.73 -2.02
C PRO A 83 -12.48 -2.18 -1.67
N GLU A 84 -13.46 -3.02 -1.35
CA GLU A 84 -13.31 -4.45 -1.13
C GLU A 84 -12.81 -5.20 -2.37
N TRP A 85 -13.06 -4.69 -3.58
CA TRP A 85 -12.55 -5.32 -4.81
C TRP A 85 -11.03 -5.32 -4.88
N VAL A 86 -10.34 -4.39 -4.21
CA VAL A 86 -8.87 -4.43 -4.10
C VAL A 86 -8.38 -5.65 -3.29
N ARG A 87 -9.27 -6.32 -2.55
CA ARG A 87 -8.98 -7.50 -1.73
C ARG A 87 -9.52 -8.80 -2.35
N ASP A 88 -10.37 -8.71 -3.36
CA ASP A 88 -10.80 -9.85 -4.16
C ASP A 88 -9.64 -10.32 -5.06
N PRO A 89 -9.26 -11.62 -5.08
CA PRO A 89 -8.06 -12.08 -5.79
C PRO A 89 -8.00 -11.68 -7.27
N ALA A 90 -9.10 -11.82 -8.00
CA ALA A 90 -9.14 -11.51 -9.44
C ALA A 90 -8.98 -10.00 -9.68
N SER A 91 -9.74 -9.19 -8.94
CA SER A 91 -9.68 -7.73 -9.04
C SER A 91 -8.36 -7.17 -8.50
N ALA A 92 -7.80 -7.76 -7.43
CA ALA A 92 -6.51 -7.39 -6.86
C ALA A 92 -5.34 -7.61 -7.85
N ALA A 93 -5.39 -8.68 -8.65
CA ALA A 93 -4.40 -8.92 -9.71
C ALA A 93 -4.48 -7.84 -10.79
N ARG A 94 -5.69 -7.50 -11.25
CA ARG A 94 -5.91 -6.41 -12.23
C ARG A 94 -5.42 -5.06 -11.70
N VAL A 95 -5.73 -4.75 -10.44
CA VAL A 95 -5.26 -3.54 -9.75
C VAL A 95 -3.73 -3.48 -9.69
N ALA A 96 -3.08 -4.58 -9.33
CA ALA A 96 -1.62 -4.64 -9.25
C ALA A 96 -0.97 -4.44 -10.63
N LEU A 97 -1.45 -5.13 -11.65
CA LEU A 97 -0.95 -5.01 -13.03
C LEU A 97 -1.19 -3.60 -13.59
N GLN A 98 -2.35 -3.00 -13.36
CA GLN A 98 -2.62 -1.64 -13.81
C GLN A 98 -1.76 -0.60 -13.10
N PHE A 99 -1.54 -0.75 -11.80
CA PHE A 99 -0.67 0.16 -11.04
C PHE A 99 0.78 0.10 -11.53
N TRP A 100 1.25 -1.10 -11.88
CA TRP A 100 2.56 -1.34 -12.46
C TRP A 100 2.70 -0.70 -13.85
N ASP A 101 1.73 -0.99 -14.73
CA ASP A 101 1.69 -0.46 -16.09
C ASP A 101 1.60 1.08 -16.11
N SER A 102 0.72 1.66 -15.29
CA SER A 102 0.51 3.11 -15.22
C SER A 102 1.74 3.89 -14.71
N ARG A 103 2.78 3.19 -14.23
CA ARG A 103 4.05 3.77 -13.77
C ARG A 103 5.20 3.50 -14.74
N GLY A 104 4.95 2.84 -15.87
CA GLY A 104 5.97 2.51 -16.86
C GLY A 104 6.97 1.46 -16.37
N CYS A 105 6.61 0.63 -15.39
CA CYS A 105 7.53 -0.33 -14.80
C CYS A 105 8.01 -1.40 -15.80
N ASN A 106 7.29 -1.66 -16.90
CA ASN A 106 7.71 -2.60 -17.94
C ASN A 106 9.06 -2.21 -18.56
N GLN A 107 9.26 -0.93 -18.92
CA GLN A 107 10.52 -0.46 -19.52
C GLN A 107 11.71 -0.64 -18.58
N LEU A 108 11.49 -0.43 -17.27
CA LEU A 108 12.53 -0.66 -16.26
C LEU A 108 12.78 -2.15 -16.03
N ALA A 109 11.75 -2.99 -16.16
CA ALA A 109 11.91 -4.44 -16.04
C ALA A 109 12.70 -5.01 -17.22
N ASP A 110 12.45 -4.54 -18.44
CA ASP A 110 13.21 -4.91 -19.65
C ASP A 110 14.69 -4.50 -19.52
N ALA A 111 14.97 -3.42 -18.78
CA ALA A 111 16.32 -2.96 -18.47
C ALA A 111 16.92 -3.57 -17.19
N ASP A 112 16.26 -4.55 -16.57
CA ASP A 112 16.65 -5.18 -15.31
C ASP A 112 16.82 -4.19 -14.11
N ASP A 113 16.19 -3.02 -14.18
CA ASP A 113 16.29 -1.96 -13.17
C ASP A 113 15.31 -2.15 -11.99
N VAL A 114 15.60 -3.17 -11.17
CA VAL A 114 14.86 -3.45 -9.92
C VAL A 114 14.89 -2.25 -8.97
N ARG A 115 15.97 -1.46 -8.96
CA ARG A 115 16.11 -0.28 -8.09
C ARG A 115 15.16 0.83 -8.54
N GLY A 116 15.10 1.13 -9.83
CA GLY A 116 14.17 2.08 -10.43
C GLY A 116 12.72 1.70 -10.17
N ILE A 117 12.36 0.44 -10.41
CA ILE A 117 11.02 -0.09 -10.09
C ILE A 117 10.69 0.08 -8.61
N THR A 118 11.64 -0.27 -7.72
CA THR A 118 11.46 -0.12 -6.27
C THR A 118 11.21 1.34 -5.89
N ARG A 119 11.91 2.28 -6.53
CA ARG A 119 11.72 3.72 -6.31
C ARG A 119 10.33 4.18 -6.74
N LEU A 120 9.83 3.71 -7.88
CA LEU A 120 8.52 4.10 -8.40
C LEU A 120 7.36 3.56 -7.55
N ILE A 121 7.51 2.33 -7.01
CA ILE A 121 6.48 1.68 -6.22
C ILE A 121 6.51 2.13 -4.75
N ASN A 122 7.69 2.19 -4.14
CA ASN A 122 7.85 2.36 -2.69
C ASN A 122 8.48 3.71 -2.29
N GLY A 123 8.84 4.55 -3.25
CA GLY A 123 9.41 5.86 -3.02
C GLY A 123 10.94 5.85 -2.78
N PRO A 124 11.51 7.03 -2.50
CA PRO A 124 12.96 7.26 -2.53
C PRO A 124 13.73 6.56 -1.40
N ALA A 125 13.06 6.12 -0.34
CA ALA A 125 13.69 5.38 0.77
C ALA A 125 14.13 3.97 0.37
N LEU A 126 13.62 3.43 -0.76
CA LEU A 126 13.98 2.12 -1.30
C LEU A 126 13.86 0.97 -0.27
N ALA A 127 12.92 1.08 0.68
CA ALA A 127 12.75 0.04 1.70
C ALA A 127 12.42 -1.30 1.04
N GLY A 128 13.10 -2.36 1.50
CA GLY A 128 12.95 -3.71 0.96
C GLY A 128 13.68 -3.98 -0.36
N LEU A 129 14.63 -3.14 -0.79
CA LEU A 129 15.31 -3.29 -2.09
C LEU A 129 16.05 -4.63 -2.23
N ASN A 130 16.76 -5.07 -1.20
CA ASN A 130 17.53 -6.31 -1.24
C ASN A 130 16.61 -7.53 -1.36
N GLU A 131 15.48 -7.51 -0.66
CA GLU A 131 14.44 -8.53 -0.73
C GLU A 131 13.82 -8.59 -2.12
N ARG A 132 13.65 -7.44 -2.79
CA ARG A 132 13.15 -7.35 -4.18
C ARG A 132 14.17 -7.89 -5.18
N PHE A 133 15.46 -7.61 -5.00
CA PHE A 133 16.53 -8.25 -5.80
C PHE A 133 16.51 -9.77 -5.63
N ALA A 134 16.48 -10.27 -4.39
CA ALA A 134 16.44 -11.70 -4.11
C ALA A 134 15.19 -12.37 -4.70
N ALA A 135 14.02 -11.73 -4.58
CA ALA A 135 12.79 -12.24 -5.18
C ALA A 135 12.85 -12.27 -6.72
N THR A 136 13.43 -11.25 -7.34
CA THR A 136 13.61 -11.18 -8.80
C THR A 136 14.55 -12.29 -9.28
N ALA A 137 15.65 -12.53 -8.57
CA ALA A 137 16.57 -13.62 -8.90
C ALA A 137 15.88 -14.99 -8.84
N ARG A 138 15.12 -15.27 -7.78
CA ARG A 138 14.32 -16.51 -7.66
C ARG A 138 13.28 -16.65 -8.77
N ALA A 139 12.60 -15.56 -9.13
CA ALA A 139 11.62 -15.59 -10.21
C ALA A 139 12.28 -15.98 -11.56
N ARG A 140 13.48 -15.46 -11.84
CA ARG A 140 14.22 -15.83 -13.07
C ARG A 140 14.61 -17.29 -13.10
N GLU A 141 14.93 -17.91 -11.96
CA GLU A 141 15.25 -19.35 -11.91
C GLU A 141 14.08 -20.22 -12.37
N VAL A 142 12.84 -19.80 -12.10
CA VAL A 142 11.63 -20.53 -12.53
C VAL A 142 11.37 -20.37 -14.03
N TRP A 143 11.74 -19.23 -14.62
CA TRP A 143 11.41 -18.86 -16.01
C TRP A 143 12.60 -18.98 -16.98
N ARG A 144 13.70 -19.61 -16.53
CA ARG A 144 14.80 -20.05 -17.40
C ARG A 144 14.36 -21.30 -18.18
N THR A 145 13.51 -21.11 -19.17
CA THR A 145 13.22 -22.11 -20.21
C THR A 145 13.49 -21.53 -21.57
#